data_AF-A0A8H5HE70-F1
#
_entry.id   AF-A0A8H5HE70-F1
#
_cell.length_a   1.000
_cell.length_b   1.000
_cell.length_c   1.000
_cell.angle_alpha   90.00
_cell.angle_beta   90.00
_cell.angle_gamma   90.00
#
_symmetry.space_group_name_H-M   'P 1'
#
loop_
_entity.id
_entity.type
_entity.pdbx_description
1 polymer ?
#
loop_
_entity_poly.entity_id
_entity_poly.type
_entity_poly.pdbx_seq_one_letter_code
_entity_poly.pdbx_strand_id
1 'polypeptide(L)'
;MPVPLPNPPAANTPLPPQPQEPPTREDIANAITYNEKVLVGHEAGVASEDQVRAGAAYEAALIAQNAGDTVPPPWFAPAMASLTRIARNLCITHNCLAGDGRVRRFEVIPFHDGTLPTDPPHNLPPLVNVAAINALTGPQATAYLRGYGRPIPRSVATRRRAIRDTVGCTAES
;
A
#
# COMPACT_ATOMS: atom_id res chain seq x y z
N MET A 1 -20.99 -0.03 14.19
CA MET A 1 -21.17 -0.60 15.55
C MET A 1 -20.70 0.45 16.54
N PRO A 2 -21.42 0.68 17.64
CA PRO A 2 -21.04 1.68 18.64
C PRO A 2 -19.65 1.40 19.18
N VAL A 3 -18.83 2.44 19.31
CA VAL A 3 -17.55 2.32 20.03
C VAL A 3 -17.86 2.24 21.53
N PRO A 4 -17.54 1.13 22.22
CA PRO A 4 -17.77 1.01 23.65
C PRO A 4 -16.83 1.94 24.42
N LEU A 5 -17.33 2.52 25.51
CA LEU A 5 -16.50 3.31 26.42
C LEU A 5 -15.42 2.43 27.07
N PRO A 6 -14.21 2.97 27.33
CA PRO A 6 -13.19 2.26 28.08
C PRO A 6 -13.63 2.06 29.53
N ASN A 7 -13.07 1.06 30.21
CA ASN A 7 -13.34 0.82 31.62
C ASN A 7 -12.97 2.06 32.46
N PRO A 8 -13.78 2.42 33.48
CA PRO A 8 -13.49 3.58 34.32
C PRO A 8 -12.14 3.41 35.02
N PRO A 9 -11.25 4.42 34.95
CA PRO A 9 -10.01 4.40 35.69
C PRO A 9 -10.26 4.53 37.20
N ALA A 10 -9.37 3.99 38.02
CA ALA A 10 -9.49 4.01 39.49
C ALA A 10 -9.36 5.43 40.10
N ALA A 11 -9.02 6.42 39.28
CA ALA A 11 -8.40 7.69 39.66
C ALA A 11 -9.32 8.93 39.53
N ASN A 12 -10.63 8.82 39.74
CA ASN A 12 -11.59 9.93 39.53
C ASN A 12 -11.53 10.60 38.13
N THR A 13 -10.80 10.03 37.15
CA THR A 13 -10.78 10.59 35.80
C THR A 13 -12.16 10.39 35.19
N PRO A 14 -12.89 11.49 34.88
CA PRO A 14 -14.22 11.37 34.32
C PRO A 14 -14.12 10.66 32.96
N LEU A 15 -14.99 9.67 32.76
CA LEU A 15 -15.15 9.02 31.47
C LEU A 15 -15.59 10.05 30.41
N PRO A 16 -15.14 9.90 29.15
CA PRO A 16 -15.64 10.74 28.07
C PRO A 16 -17.13 10.45 27.84
N PRO A 17 -17.90 11.40 27.26
CA PRO A 17 -19.28 11.13 26.87
C PRO A 17 -19.35 9.99 25.86
N GLN A 18 -20.48 9.27 25.84
CA GLN A 18 -20.72 8.23 24.84
C GLN A 18 -20.66 8.86 23.43
N PRO A 19 -19.82 8.35 22.53
CA PRO A 19 -19.65 8.91 21.19
C PRO A 19 -20.92 8.77 20.35
N GLN A 20 -21.12 9.71 19.42
CA GLN A 20 -22.25 9.66 18.48
C GLN A 20 -22.05 8.57 17.40
N GLU A 21 -23.13 8.21 16.71
CA GLU A 21 -23.09 7.33 15.53
C GLU A 21 -23.51 8.11 14.26
N PRO A 22 -22.58 8.43 13.34
CA PRO A 22 -21.14 8.19 13.39
C PRO A 22 -20.38 9.12 14.37
N PRO A 23 -19.17 8.72 14.84
CA PRO A 23 -18.36 9.57 15.71
C PRO A 23 -18.06 10.92 15.09
N THR A 24 -18.24 11.97 15.87
CA THR A 24 -17.95 13.35 15.48
C THR A 24 -16.48 13.70 15.74
N ARG A 25 -16.05 14.86 15.22
CA ARG A 25 -14.74 15.42 15.58
C ARG A 25 -14.64 15.77 17.06
N GLU A 26 -15.75 16.12 17.69
CA GLU A 26 -15.83 16.38 19.13
C GLU A 26 -15.64 15.10 19.94
N ASP A 27 -16.21 13.97 19.48
CA ASP A 27 -15.98 12.66 20.11
C ASP A 27 -14.49 12.26 20.09
N ILE A 28 -13.78 12.55 18.98
CA ILE A 28 -12.33 12.34 18.89
C ILE A 28 -11.56 13.26 19.83
N ALA A 29 -11.90 14.56 19.87
CA ALA A 29 -11.24 15.51 20.76
C ALA A 29 -11.41 15.09 22.24
N ASN A 30 -12.61 14.66 22.61
CA ASN A 30 -12.91 14.14 23.96
C ASN A 30 -12.10 12.88 24.28
N ALA A 31 -11.91 11.98 23.31
CA ALA A 31 -11.08 10.79 23.48
C ALA A 31 -9.60 11.11 23.66
N ILE A 32 -9.05 12.06 22.89
CA ILE A 32 -7.66 12.53 23.04
C ILE A 32 -7.45 13.11 24.44
N THR A 33 -8.33 14.01 24.88
CA THR A 33 -8.25 14.60 26.24
C THR A 33 -8.39 13.54 27.34
N TYR A 34 -9.24 12.53 27.14
CA TYR A 34 -9.34 11.41 28.07
C TYR A 34 -8.03 10.61 28.15
N ASN A 35 -7.43 10.27 27.01
CA ASN A 35 -6.17 9.51 26.97
C ASN A 35 -5.02 10.26 27.61
N GLU A 36 -4.93 11.57 27.39
CA GLU A 36 -3.94 12.41 28.06
C GLU A 36 -4.08 12.33 29.59
N LYS A 37 -5.31 12.41 30.12
CA LYS A 37 -5.56 12.28 31.57
C LYS A 37 -5.23 10.89 32.11
N VAL A 38 -5.51 9.83 31.34
CA VAL A 38 -5.17 8.45 31.73
C VAL A 38 -3.65 8.26 31.75
N LEU A 39 -2.92 8.82 30.78
CA LEU A 39 -1.46 8.80 30.75
C LEU A 39 -0.84 9.53 31.95
N VAL A 40 -1.30 10.75 32.23
CA VAL A 40 -0.86 11.51 33.42
C VAL A 40 -1.19 10.75 34.71
N GLY A 41 -2.37 10.12 34.79
CA GLY A 41 -2.75 9.27 35.90
C GLY A 41 -1.84 8.04 36.06
N HIS A 42 -1.37 7.45 34.97
CA HIS A 42 -0.44 6.32 34.98
C HIS A 42 0.94 6.73 35.47
N GLU A 43 1.46 7.88 35.02
CA GLU A 43 2.73 8.44 35.52
C GLU A 43 2.68 8.75 37.02
N ALA A 44 1.52 9.19 37.53
CA ALA A 44 1.28 9.40 38.95
C ALA A 44 1.01 8.09 39.75
N GLY A 45 1.02 6.92 39.09
CA GLY A 45 0.77 5.62 39.72
C GLY A 45 -0.69 5.34 40.08
N VAL A 46 -1.63 6.12 39.54
CA VAL A 46 -3.07 6.03 39.86
C VAL A 46 -3.86 5.28 38.78
N ALA A 47 -3.39 5.28 37.54
CA ALA A 47 -3.96 4.48 36.45
C ALA A 47 -3.07 3.29 36.12
N SER A 48 -3.68 2.16 35.73
CA SER A 48 -2.96 0.94 35.33
C SER A 48 -2.58 0.96 33.84
N GLU A 49 -1.60 0.14 33.47
CA GLU A 49 -1.20 -0.04 32.07
C GLU A 49 -2.38 -0.52 31.20
N ASP A 50 -3.25 -1.39 31.73
CA ASP A 50 -4.46 -1.84 31.03
C ASP A 50 -5.44 -0.71 30.75
N GLN A 51 -5.52 0.30 31.62
CA GLN A 51 -6.36 1.48 31.39
C GLN A 51 -5.79 2.39 30.31
N VAL A 52 -4.46 2.56 30.28
CA VAL A 52 -3.77 3.26 29.19
C VAL A 52 -4.04 2.56 27.85
N ARG A 53 -3.93 1.23 27.83
CA ARG A 53 -4.21 0.42 26.64
C ARG A 53 -5.66 0.55 26.18
N ALA A 54 -6.61 0.50 27.11
CA ALA A 54 -8.04 0.65 26.80
C ALA A 54 -8.36 2.03 26.24
N GLY A 55 -7.77 3.10 26.79
CA GLY A 55 -7.91 4.45 26.27
C GLY A 55 -7.35 4.59 24.84
N ALA A 56 -6.13 4.09 24.59
CA ALA A 56 -5.52 4.13 23.27
C ALA A 56 -6.37 3.38 22.22
N ALA A 57 -6.91 2.22 22.59
CA ALA A 57 -7.81 1.45 21.72
C ALA A 57 -9.13 2.19 21.42
N TYR A 58 -9.67 2.90 22.41
CA TYR A 58 -10.88 3.71 22.25
C TYR A 58 -10.68 4.88 21.27
N GLU A 59 -9.60 5.65 21.43
CA GLU A 59 -9.26 6.73 20.50
C GLU A 59 -9.05 6.21 19.08
N ALA A 60 -8.27 5.13 18.92
CA ALA A 60 -8.03 4.52 17.63
C ALA A 60 -9.33 4.05 16.94
N ALA A 61 -10.29 3.50 17.69
CA ALA A 61 -11.58 3.09 17.16
C ALA A 61 -12.41 4.28 16.65
N LEU A 62 -12.41 5.40 17.38
CA LEU A 62 -13.12 6.62 16.96
C LEU A 62 -12.49 7.25 15.72
N ILE A 63 -11.16 7.35 15.69
CA ILE A 63 -10.43 7.83 14.51
C ILE A 63 -10.73 6.95 13.30
N ALA A 64 -10.71 5.62 13.47
CA ALA A 64 -10.99 4.68 12.38
C ALA A 64 -12.42 4.82 11.85
N GLN A 65 -13.42 5.02 12.72
CA GLN A 65 -14.81 5.20 12.30
C GLN A 65 -15.05 6.57 11.65
N ASN A 66 -14.42 7.64 12.13
CA ASN A 66 -14.53 8.97 11.52
C ASN A 66 -13.72 9.08 10.21
N ALA A 67 -12.62 8.34 10.10
CA ALA A 67 -11.82 8.26 8.88
C ALA A 67 -12.53 7.55 7.73
N GLY A 68 -13.69 6.94 7.96
CA GLY A 68 -14.52 6.34 6.90
C GLY A 68 -14.83 7.28 5.73
N ASP A 69 -14.77 8.60 5.96
CA ASP A 69 -15.10 9.64 4.98
C ASP A 69 -13.93 10.57 4.63
N THR A 70 -12.67 10.24 4.96
CA THR A 70 -11.53 11.07 4.53
C THR A 70 -11.31 10.94 3.02
N VAL A 71 -12.00 11.78 2.26
CA VAL A 71 -11.71 11.99 0.84
C VAL A 71 -10.23 12.41 0.74
N PRO A 72 -9.38 11.63 0.05
CA PRO A 72 -7.98 12.00 -0.11
C PRO A 72 -7.88 13.40 -0.71
N PRO A 73 -6.88 14.22 -0.31
CA PRO A 73 -6.70 15.53 -0.92
C PRO A 73 -6.63 15.42 -2.45
N PRO A 74 -7.19 16.37 -3.22
CA PRO A 74 -7.22 16.29 -4.68
C PRO A 74 -5.84 16.11 -5.34
N TRP A 75 -4.77 16.55 -4.66
CA TRP A 75 -3.39 16.39 -5.12
C TRP A 75 -2.82 14.98 -4.91
N PHE A 76 -3.41 14.16 -4.03
CA PHE A 76 -2.82 12.88 -3.62
C PHE A 76 -2.79 11.86 -4.76
N ALA A 77 -3.93 11.64 -5.44
CA ALA A 77 -4.00 10.72 -6.57
C ALA A 77 -3.00 11.05 -7.71
N PRO A 78 -2.92 12.31 -8.21
CA PRO A 78 -1.92 12.65 -9.24
C PRO A 78 -0.47 12.56 -8.74
N ALA A 79 -0.20 12.81 -7.45
CA ALA A 79 1.12 12.59 -6.86
C ALA A 79 1.50 11.10 -6.87
N MET A 80 0.59 10.22 -6.46
CA MET A 80 0.82 8.76 -6.48
C MET A 80 1.02 8.21 -7.89
N ALA A 81 0.28 8.72 -8.88
CA ALA A 81 0.50 8.38 -10.29
C ALA A 81 1.91 8.80 -10.77
N SER A 82 2.39 9.97 -10.32
CA SER A 82 3.72 10.47 -10.64
C SER A 82 4.82 9.59 -10.03
N LEU A 83 4.66 9.17 -8.77
CA LEU A 83 5.60 8.26 -8.09
C LEU A 83 5.66 6.89 -8.78
N THR A 84 4.50 6.36 -9.20
CA THR A 84 4.42 5.10 -9.95
C THR A 84 5.23 5.18 -11.25
N ARG A 85 5.11 6.29 -11.99
CA ARG A 85 5.89 6.52 -13.21
C ARG A 85 7.40 6.59 -12.93
N ILE A 86 7.80 7.27 -11.86
CA ILE A 86 9.21 7.37 -11.45
C ILE A 86 9.76 5.98 -11.11
N ALA A 87 9.06 5.21 -10.27
CA ALA A 87 9.47 3.87 -9.87
C ALA A 87 9.67 2.94 -11.08
N ARG A 88 8.71 2.95 -12.03
CA ARG A 88 8.83 2.18 -13.28
C ARG A 88 10.09 2.56 -14.07
N ASN A 89 10.36 3.85 -14.23
CA ASN A 89 11.52 4.31 -14.99
C ASN A 89 12.84 3.92 -14.32
N LEU A 90 12.88 3.91 -12.98
CA LEU A 90 14.05 3.44 -12.23
C LEU A 90 14.29 1.95 -12.47
N CYS A 91 13.26 1.11 -12.40
CA CYS A 91 13.38 -0.32 -12.71
C CYS A 91 13.85 -0.56 -14.15
N ILE A 92 13.28 0.16 -15.13
CA ILE A 92 13.71 0.07 -16.54
C ILE A 92 15.18 0.48 -16.68
N THR A 93 15.60 1.57 -16.02
CA THR A 93 17.00 2.04 -16.06
C THR A 93 17.95 1.00 -15.46
N HIS A 94 17.60 0.42 -14.31
CA HIS A 94 18.37 -0.66 -13.70
C HIS A 94 18.46 -1.87 -14.63
N ASN A 95 17.36 -2.26 -15.27
CA ASN A 95 17.32 -3.39 -16.20
C ASN A 95 18.16 -3.15 -17.45
N CYS A 96 18.18 -1.92 -17.99
CA CYS A 96 19.07 -1.54 -19.10
C CYS A 96 20.55 -1.74 -18.75
N LEU A 97 20.91 -1.46 -17.50
CA LEU A 97 22.28 -1.65 -16.98
C LEU A 97 22.60 -3.11 -16.61
N ALA A 98 21.60 -4.00 -16.63
CA ALA A 98 21.74 -5.39 -16.23
C ALA A 98 22.00 -6.37 -17.40
N GLY A 99 22.04 -5.88 -18.64
CA GLY A 99 22.33 -6.68 -19.83
C GLY A 99 21.26 -7.75 -20.09
N ASP A 100 21.62 -9.03 -19.95
CA ASP A 100 20.72 -10.18 -20.14
C ASP A 100 20.02 -10.66 -18.87
N GLY A 101 20.33 -10.03 -17.72
CA GLY A 101 19.74 -10.38 -16.43
C GLY A 101 20.38 -11.58 -15.72
N ARG A 102 21.45 -12.19 -16.28
CA ARG A 102 22.08 -13.38 -15.67
C ARG A 102 22.98 -13.03 -14.49
N VAL A 103 23.85 -12.03 -14.65
CA VAL A 103 24.79 -11.59 -13.60
C VAL A 103 24.10 -10.67 -12.60
N ARG A 104 23.37 -9.66 -13.10
CA ARG A 104 22.53 -8.77 -12.31
C ARG A 104 21.10 -9.00 -12.73
N ARG A 105 20.24 -9.44 -11.80
CA ARG A 105 18.84 -9.74 -12.13
C ARG A 105 18.07 -8.45 -12.46
N PHE A 106 17.09 -8.59 -13.35
CA PHE A 106 16.13 -7.53 -13.62
C PHE A 106 15.22 -7.32 -12.40
N GLU A 107 14.85 -6.06 -12.17
CA GLU A 107 13.76 -5.67 -11.30
C GLU A 107 12.42 -5.84 -12.02
N VAL A 108 11.42 -6.29 -11.25
CA VAL A 108 10.06 -6.43 -11.76
C VAL A 108 9.44 -5.05 -11.91
N ILE A 109 9.11 -4.69 -13.16
CA ILE A 109 8.47 -3.41 -13.45
C ILE A 109 6.98 -3.51 -13.12
N PRO A 110 6.42 -2.59 -12.29
CA PRO A 110 4.99 -2.52 -12.04
C PRO A 110 4.18 -2.35 -13.33
N PHE A 111 2.87 -2.55 -13.31
CA PHE A 111 1.95 -2.18 -14.39
C PHE A 111 1.63 -0.69 -14.40
N HIS A 112 0.87 -0.22 -15.39
CA HIS A 112 0.56 1.22 -15.54
C HIS A 112 -0.31 1.74 -14.39
N ASP A 113 -1.10 0.85 -13.79
CA ASP A 113 -1.89 1.11 -12.58
C ASP A 113 -1.07 1.03 -11.28
N GLY A 114 0.22 0.72 -11.37
CA GLY A 114 1.13 0.58 -10.23
C GLY A 114 1.09 -0.78 -9.55
N THR A 115 0.20 -1.69 -9.94
CA THR A 115 0.16 -3.06 -9.40
C THR A 115 1.37 -3.86 -9.88
N LEU A 116 1.85 -4.79 -9.05
CA LEU A 116 2.94 -5.68 -9.44
C LEU A 116 2.39 -6.85 -10.26
N PRO A 117 3.02 -7.21 -11.41
CA PRO A 117 2.59 -8.33 -12.24
C PRO A 117 2.59 -9.68 -11.51
N THR A 118 3.48 -9.83 -10.53
CA THR A 118 3.70 -11.06 -9.75
C THR A 118 2.70 -11.26 -8.64
N ASP A 119 2.04 -10.19 -8.22
CA ASP A 119 1.16 -10.19 -7.05
C ASP A 119 -0.27 -10.51 -7.49
N PRO A 120 -1.14 -10.94 -6.55
CA PRO A 120 -2.56 -11.02 -6.81
C PRO A 120 -3.11 -9.66 -7.31
N PRO A 121 -4.03 -9.66 -8.28
CA PRO A 121 -4.72 -10.82 -8.87
C PRO A 121 -3.98 -11.46 -10.06
N HIS A 122 -2.90 -10.86 -10.54
CA HIS A 122 -2.28 -11.20 -11.83
C HIS A 122 -1.44 -12.48 -11.79
N ASN A 123 -0.68 -12.68 -10.69
CA ASN A 123 0.12 -13.88 -10.43
C ASN A 123 1.01 -14.32 -11.62
N LEU A 124 1.59 -13.37 -12.35
CA LEU A 124 2.42 -13.65 -13.52
C LEU A 124 3.87 -14.02 -13.11
N PRO A 125 4.55 -14.85 -13.91
CA PRO A 125 5.92 -15.27 -13.60
C PRO A 125 6.90 -14.09 -13.68
N PRO A 126 7.79 -13.90 -12.68
CA PRO A 126 8.66 -12.73 -12.61
C PRO A 126 9.66 -12.67 -13.76
N LEU A 127 9.79 -11.51 -14.40
CA LEU A 127 10.71 -11.28 -15.53
C LEU A 127 12.11 -10.88 -15.06
N VAL A 128 12.80 -11.78 -14.36
CA VAL A 128 14.10 -11.49 -13.71
C VAL A 128 15.32 -11.58 -14.64
N ASN A 129 15.16 -12.11 -15.85
CA ASN A 129 16.20 -12.21 -16.88
C ASN A 129 15.60 -12.54 -18.25
N VAL A 130 16.43 -12.57 -19.30
CA VAL A 130 16.00 -12.92 -20.67
C VAL A 130 15.42 -14.33 -20.77
N ALA A 131 15.95 -15.29 -20.02
CA ALA A 131 15.45 -16.66 -20.03
C ALA A 131 14.00 -16.73 -19.52
N ALA A 132 13.67 -15.98 -18.46
CA ALA A 132 12.31 -15.86 -17.94
C ALA A 132 11.35 -15.27 -18.98
N ILE A 133 11.78 -14.24 -19.72
CA ILE A 133 10.98 -13.64 -20.81
C ILE A 133 10.77 -14.65 -21.95
N ASN A 134 11.78 -15.45 -22.28
CA ASN A 134 11.69 -16.49 -23.31
C ASN A 134 10.81 -17.66 -22.92
N ALA A 135 10.72 -17.96 -21.62
CA ALA A 135 9.86 -19.01 -21.08
C ALA A 135 8.37 -18.63 -21.04
N LEU A 136 8.02 -17.35 -21.25
CA LEU A 136 6.64 -16.90 -21.20
C LEU A 136 5.75 -17.62 -22.22
N THR A 137 4.63 -18.16 -21.76
CA THR A 137 3.56 -18.66 -22.64
C THR A 137 2.88 -17.52 -23.40
N GLY A 138 2.16 -17.85 -24.47
CA GLY A 138 1.39 -16.87 -25.24
C GLY A 138 0.40 -16.05 -24.39
N PRO A 139 -0.41 -16.67 -23.50
CA PRO A 139 -1.29 -15.98 -22.59
C PRO A 139 -0.56 -15.07 -21.59
N GLN A 140 0.54 -15.54 -20.99
CA GLN A 140 1.33 -14.73 -20.04
C GLN A 140 1.95 -13.50 -20.73
N ALA A 141 2.50 -13.66 -21.93
CA ALA A 141 3.04 -12.55 -22.71
C ALA A 141 1.95 -11.53 -23.07
N THR A 142 0.74 -11.98 -23.37
CA THR A 142 -0.41 -11.09 -23.59
C THR A 142 -0.81 -10.35 -22.32
N ALA A 143 -0.84 -11.01 -21.17
CA ALA A 143 -1.17 -10.39 -19.89
C ALA A 143 -0.15 -9.30 -19.53
N TYR A 144 1.15 -9.57 -19.70
CA TYR A 144 2.22 -8.58 -19.50
C TYR A 144 2.04 -7.35 -20.40
N LEU A 145 1.86 -7.55 -21.72
CA LEU A 145 1.69 -6.42 -22.64
C LEU A 145 0.44 -5.61 -22.34
N ARG A 146 -0.66 -6.26 -21.93
CA ARG A 146 -1.89 -5.58 -21.51
C ARG A 146 -1.63 -4.71 -20.28
N GLY A 147 -1.01 -5.25 -19.24
CA GLY A 147 -0.71 -4.48 -18.02
C GLY A 147 0.29 -3.34 -18.24
N TYR A 148 1.19 -3.48 -19.22
CA TYR A 148 2.06 -2.40 -19.68
C TYR A 148 1.40 -1.41 -20.65
N GLY A 149 0.13 -1.60 -21.02
CA GLY A 149 -0.58 -0.73 -21.96
C GLY A 149 0.01 -0.75 -23.37
N ARG A 150 0.66 -1.85 -23.76
CA ARG A 150 1.26 -2.02 -25.10
C ARG A 150 0.29 -2.74 -26.05
N PRO A 151 0.35 -2.44 -27.36
CA PRO A 151 -0.33 -3.26 -28.37
C PRO A 151 0.07 -4.74 -28.23
N ILE A 152 -0.85 -5.65 -28.54
CA ILE A 152 -0.61 -7.10 -28.45
C ILE A 152 -0.40 -7.65 -29.87
N PRO A 153 0.86 -7.90 -30.30
CA PRO A 153 1.15 -8.54 -31.58
C PRO A 153 0.48 -9.91 -31.73
N ARG A 154 0.29 -10.37 -32.96
CA ARG A 154 -0.29 -11.70 -33.23
C ARG A 154 0.64 -12.84 -32.82
N SER A 155 1.93 -12.74 -33.10
CA SER A 155 2.89 -13.81 -32.81
C SER A 155 3.45 -13.72 -31.38
N VAL A 156 3.68 -14.87 -30.75
CA VAL A 156 4.28 -14.93 -29.40
C VAL A 156 5.73 -14.43 -29.41
N ALA A 157 6.48 -14.71 -30.47
CA ALA A 157 7.85 -14.22 -30.64
C ALA A 157 7.90 -12.68 -30.64
N THR A 158 7.01 -12.02 -31.40
CA THR A 158 6.94 -10.55 -31.42
C THR A 158 6.43 -9.99 -30.09
N ARG A 159 5.52 -10.69 -29.39
CA ARG A 159 5.11 -10.29 -28.02
C ARG A 159 6.29 -10.30 -27.05
N ARG A 160 7.08 -11.38 -27.03
CA ARG A 160 8.27 -11.50 -26.17
C ARG A 160 9.29 -10.41 -26.48
N ARG A 161 9.52 -10.11 -27.76
CA ARG A 161 10.38 -8.99 -28.17
C ARG A 161 9.87 -7.65 -27.61
N ALA A 162 8.58 -7.34 -27.79
CA ALA A 162 7.99 -6.12 -27.25
C ALA A 162 8.07 -6.03 -25.71
N ILE A 163 8.01 -7.17 -25.01
CA ILE A 163 8.24 -7.24 -23.56
C ILE A 163 9.69 -6.92 -23.23
N ARG A 164 10.67 -7.51 -23.95
CA ARG A 164 12.10 -7.18 -23.74
C ARG A 164 12.36 -5.68 -23.89
N ASP A 165 11.83 -5.08 -24.96
CA ASP A 165 11.97 -3.64 -25.23
C ASP A 165 11.36 -2.80 -24.09
N THR A 166 10.21 -3.23 -23.56
CA THR A 166 9.53 -2.53 -22.46
C THR A 166 10.24 -2.72 -21.12
N VAL A 167 10.85 -3.88 -20.90
CA VAL A 167 11.56 -4.20 -19.65
C VAL A 167 12.94 -3.55 -19.58
N GLY A 168 13.47 -3.06 -20.70
CA GLY A 168 14.81 -2.48 -20.78
C GLY A 168 15.89 -3.54 -20.98
N CYS A 169 15.56 -4.71 -21.54
CA CYS A 169 16.56 -5.73 -21.84
C CYS A 169 17.38 -5.33 -23.07
N THR A 170 18.70 -5.21 -22.94
CA THR A 170 19.63 -4.79 -24.00
C THR A 170 20.36 -5.95 -24.70
N ALA A 171 20.17 -7.18 -24.24
CA ALA A 171 20.77 -8.36 -24.87
C ALA A 171 20.21 -8.59 -26.29
N GLU A 172 21.12 -8.76 -27.27
CA GLU A 172 20.76 -9.09 -28.64
C GLU A 172 19.98 -10.43 -28.70
N SER A 173 18.99 -10.48 -29.59
CA SER A 173 18.03 -11.57 -29.72
C SER A 173 18.55 -12.76 -30.52
#